data_AF-A0A2A6FTU3-F1
#
_entry.id   AF-A0A2A6FTU3-F1
#
_cell.length_a   1.000
_cell.length_b   1.000
_cell.length_c   1.000
_cell.angle_alpha   90.00
_cell.angle_beta   90.00
_cell.angle_gamma   90.00
#
_symmetry.space_group_name_H-M   'P 1'
#
loop_
_entity.id
_entity.type
_entity.pdbx_description
1 polymer ?
#
loop_
_entity_poly.entity_id
_entity_poly.type
_entity_poly.pdbx_seq_one_letter_code
_entity_poly.pdbx_strand_id
1 'polypeptide(L)'
;MSEQDELLFDAWQERCSQILSELEHVDAFSMIDRANPWSPPSLNAVEKNMLDTWESIDEIPIALKSKYEAFLGEGLRRRFSGVWVKLEPEMIGDTSGNAPSGLGIKYPESGTIDVVSSLLPLAFHAGTGIWWSSSFQVTEHFANTGEFG
;
A
#
# COMPACT_ATOMS: atom_id res chain seq x y z
N MET A 1 -1.38 3.56 -23.38
CA MET A 1 -0.61 4.27 -22.35
C MET A 1 0.35 5.22 -23.05
N SER A 2 0.39 6.49 -22.66
CA SER A 2 1.34 7.43 -23.26
C SER A 2 2.73 7.23 -22.65
N GLU A 3 3.78 7.60 -23.40
CA GLU A 3 5.17 7.56 -22.91
C GLU A 3 5.37 8.42 -21.65
N GLN A 4 4.60 9.51 -21.53
CA GLN A 4 4.63 10.36 -20.33
C GLN A 4 4.04 9.66 -19.09
N ASP A 5 2.97 8.87 -19.27
CA ASP A 5 2.37 8.12 -18.16
C ASP A 5 3.28 7.03 -17.62
N GLU A 6 4.06 6.40 -18.50
CA GLU A 6 5.04 5.37 -18.15
C GLU A 6 6.21 5.98 -17.36
N LEU A 7 6.78 7.09 -17.84
CA LEU A 7 7.83 7.83 -17.12
C LEU A 7 7.39 8.31 -15.73
N LEU A 8 6.16 8.79 -15.60
CA LEU A 8 5.59 9.19 -14.30
C LEU A 8 5.45 8.00 -13.35
N PHE A 9 5.13 6.82 -13.88
CA PHE A 9 5.00 5.61 -13.09
C PHE A 9 6.36 5.08 -12.61
N ASP A 10 7.35 5.09 -13.48
CA ASP A 10 8.71 4.66 -13.13
C ASP A 10 9.32 5.59 -12.07
N ALA A 11 9.14 6.91 -12.23
CA ALA A 11 9.55 7.88 -11.23
C ALA A 11 8.84 7.65 -9.87
N TRP A 12 7.56 7.29 -9.90
CA TRP A 12 6.81 6.95 -8.71
C TRP A 12 7.31 5.66 -8.04
N GLN A 13 7.59 4.61 -8.81
CA GLN A 13 8.15 3.36 -8.28
C GLN A 13 9.52 3.60 -7.63
N GLU A 14 10.37 4.40 -8.28
CA GLU A 14 11.67 4.79 -7.74
C GLU A 14 11.52 5.52 -6.40
N ARG A 15 10.57 6.46 -6.31
CA ARG A 15 10.23 7.14 -5.06
C ARG A 15 9.77 6.14 -3.97
N CYS A 16 8.88 5.20 -4.30
CA CYS A 16 8.43 4.17 -3.36
C CYS A 16 9.60 3.34 -2.83
N SER A 17 10.61 3.06 -3.65
CA SER A 17 11.82 2.35 -3.21
C SER A 17 12.65 3.12 -2.16
N GLN A 18 12.43 4.42 -2.04
CA GLN A 18 13.12 5.30 -1.10
C GLN A 18 12.21 5.74 0.06
N ILE A 19 10.99 5.17 0.16
CA ILE A 19 9.96 5.69 1.06
C ILE A 19 10.40 5.75 2.52
N LEU A 20 11.16 4.77 3.02
CA LEU A 20 11.62 4.77 4.42
C LEU A 20 12.46 6.00 4.78
N SER A 21 13.24 6.53 3.83
CA SER A 21 14.00 7.77 4.03
C SER A 21 13.09 8.99 4.10
N GLU A 22 12.01 9.03 3.30
CA GLU A 22 11.03 10.12 3.34
C GLU A 22 10.21 10.14 4.64
N LEU A 23 10.05 8.99 5.28
CA LEU A 23 9.27 8.82 6.50
C LEU A 23 10.02 9.17 7.78
N GLU A 24 11.34 9.37 7.71
CA GLU A 24 12.21 9.60 8.87
C GLU A 24 11.76 10.76 9.77
N HIS A 25 11.18 11.80 9.16
CA HIS A 25 10.71 13.00 9.85
C HIS A 25 9.19 13.17 9.79
N VAL A 26 8.45 12.10 9.49
CA VAL A 26 6.99 12.13 9.45
C VAL A 26 6.46 11.52 10.74
N ASP A 27 5.91 12.36 11.63
CA ASP A 27 5.44 11.95 12.96
C ASP A 27 4.49 10.75 12.91
N ALA A 28 3.68 10.66 11.85
CA ALA A 28 2.74 9.57 11.63
C ALA A 28 3.40 8.17 11.54
N PHE A 29 4.71 8.11 11.28
CA PHE A 29 5.51 6.89 11.14
C PHE A 29 6.61 6.79 12.20
N SER A 30 6.60 7.66 13.22
CA SER A 30 7.63 7.70 14.27
C SER A 30 7.76 6.39 15.06
N MET A 31 6.69 5.58 15.10
CA MET A 31 6.63 4.31 15.84
C MET A 31 7.14 3.09 15.04
N ILE A 32 7.60 3.24 13.80
CA ILE A 32 8.11 2.10 13.03
C ILE A 32 9.47 1.63 13.57
N ASP A 33 9.63 0.31 13.73
CA ASP A 33 10.95 -0.29 13.85
C ASP A 33 11.68 -0.20 12.51
N ARG A 34 12.75 0.58 12.41
CA ARG A 34 13.48 0.76 11.15
C ARG A 34 14.25 -0.49 10.69
N ALA A 35 14.56 -1.41 11.59
CA ALA A 35 15.17 -2.69 11.21
C ALA A 35 14.12 -3.63 10.58
N ASN A 36 12.85 -3.48 10.97
CA ASN A 36 11.74 -4.26 10.43
C ASN A 36 10.45 -3.41 10.29
N PRO A 37 10.41 -2.49 9.31
CA PRO A 37 9.38 -1.44 9.24
C PRO A 37 8.00 -1.97 8.89
N TRP A 38 7.93 -3.15 8.27
CA TRP A 38 6.67 -3.83 7.94
C TRP A 38 6.39 -5.02 8.85
N SER A 39 6.98 -5.06 10.05
CA SER A 39 6.60 -6.03 11.07
C SER A 39 5.15 -5.79 11.53
N PRO A 40 4.44 -6.82 12.04
CA PRO A 40 3.10 -6.62 12.58
C PRO A 40 3.01 -5.51 13.64
N PRO A 41 3.95 -5.37 14.61
CA PRO A 41 3.96 -4.24 15.53
C PRO A 41 4.06 -2.87 14.85
N SER A 42 4.95 -2.71 13.87
CA SER A 42 5.11 -1.46 13.13
C SER A 42 3.84 -1.11 12.34
N LEU A 43 3.28 -2.07 11.60
CA LEU A 43 2.05 -1.88 10.83
C LEU A 43 0.89 -1.48 11.76
N ASN A 44 0.71 -2.18 12.87
CA ASN A 44 -0.36 -1.90 13.83
C ASN A 44 -0.20 -0.54 14.50
N ALA A 45 1.03 -0.15 14.85
CA ALA A 45 1.30 1.15 15.47
C ALA A 45 0.95 2.30 14.53
N VAL A 46 1.35 2.19 13.25
CA VAL A 46 1.07 3.20 12.23
C VAL A 46 -0.43 3.26 11.92
N GLU A 47 -1.11 2.12 11.83
CA GLU A 47 -2.56 2.07 11.57
C GLU A 47 -3.35 2.70 12.72
N LYS A 48 -3.05 2.32 13.96
CA LYS A 48 -3.71 2.90 15.15
C LYS A 48 -3.50 4.39 15.22
N ASN A 49 -2.26 4.85 15.04
CA ASN A 49 -1.99 6.27 15.02
C ASN A 49 -2.79 7.00 13.92
N MET A 50 -2.97 6.38 12.76
CA MET A 50 -3.83 6.92 11.71
C MET A 50 -5.29 7.02 12.15
N LEU A 51 -5.86 5.94 12.67
CA LEU A 51 -7.25 5.88 13.11
C LEU A 51 -7.53 6.77 14.33
N ASP A 52 -6.54 7.00 15.19
CA ASP A 52 -6.64 7.89 16.36
C ASP A 52 -6.52 9.37 15.96
N THR A 53 -5.88 9.68 14.82
CA THR A 53 -5.62 11.05 14.38
C THR A 53 -6.73 11.61 13.48
N TRP A 54 -7.34 10.77 12.64
CA TRP A 54 -8.34 11.18 11.64
C TRP A 54 -9.62 10.38 11.79
N GLU A 55 -10.78 11.02 11.65
CA GLU A 55 -12.09 10.33 11.78
C GLU A 55 -12.47 9.60 10.48
N SER A 56 -11.95 10.06 9.34
CA SER A 56 -12.20 9.45 8.05
C SER A 56 -11.02 9.61 7.10
N ILE A 57 -11.01 8.80 6.04
CA ILE A 57 -9.98 8.90 5.01
C ILE A 57 -9.94 10.30 4.38
N ASP A 58 -11.07 10.99 4.23
CA ASP A 58 -11.14 12.28 3.53
C ASP A 58 -10.41 13.42 4.26
N GLU A 59 -10.15 13.25 5.56
CA GLU A 59 -9.43 14.21 6.38
C GLU A 59 -7.91 14.11 6.28
N ILE A 60 -7.39 12.98 5.78
CA ILE A 60 -5.95 12.79 5.63
C ILE A 60 -5.44 13.68 4.48
N PRO A 61 -4.40 14.51 4.69
CA PRO A 61 -3.79 15.28 3.61
C PRO A 61 -3.33 14.38 2.46
N ILE A 62 -3.59 14.78 1.22
CA ILE A 62 -3.27 13.98 0.01
C ILE A 62 -1.81 13.53 -0.01
N ALA A 63 -0.88 14.42 0.36
CA ALA A 63 0.55 14.10 0.43
C ALA A 63 0.87 13.01 1.46
N LEU A 64 0.09 12.92 2.54
CA LEU A 64 0.24 11.90 3.57
C LEU A 64 -0.43 10.58 3.17
N LYS A 65 -1.61 10.63 2.52
CA LYS A 65 -2.22 9.43 1.89
C LYS A 65 -1.24 8.74 0.94
N SER A 66 -0.63 9.52 0.06
CA SER A 66 0.40 9.09 -0.87
C SER A 66 1.58 8.40 -0.18
N LYS A 67 1.99 8.87 1.02
CA LYS A 67 3.05 8.24 1.81
C LYS A 67 2.60 6.93 2.46
N TYR A 68 1.38 6.83 2.96
CA TYR A 68 0.83 5.57 3.47
C TYR A 68 0.74 4.51 2.37
N GLU A 69 0.22 4.87 1.20
CA GLU A 69 0.12 3.96 0.05
C GLU A 69 1.51 3.49 -0.41
N ALA A 70 2.46 4.42 -0.55
CA ALA A 70 3.83 4.08 -0.90
C ALA A 70 4.48 3.17 0.15
N PHE A 71 4.28 3.45 1.44
CA PHE A 71 4.79 2.63 2.53
C PHE A 71 4.22 1.21 2.50
N LEU A 72 2.90 1.08 2.41
CA LEU A 72 2.23 -0.23 2.43
C LEU A 72 2.56 -1.04 1.19
N GLY A 73 2.46 -0.45 0.00
CA GLY A 73 2.76 -1.15 -1.24
C GLY A 73 4.25 -1.52 -1.36
N GLU A 74 5.17 -0.68 -0.89
CA GLU A 74 6.59 -1.05 -0.86
C GLU A 74 6.86 -2.20 0.11
N GLY A 75 6.14 -2.26 1.24
CA GLY A 75 6.20 -3.38 2.16
C GLY A 75 5.76 -4.69 1.53
N LEU A 76 4.61 -4.68 0.85
CA LEU A 76 4.10 -5.81 0.10
C LEU A 76 5.10 -6.25 -1.00
N ARG A 77 5.65 -5.29 -1.74
CA ARG A 77 6.63 -5.54 -2.80
C ARG A 77 7.90 -6.23 -2.27
N ARG A 78 8.50 -5.69 -1.20
CA ARG A 78 9.76 -6.22 -0.65
C ARG A 78 9.59 -7.53 0.09
N ARG A 79 8.51 -7.68 0.86
CA ARG A 79 8.31 -8.89 1.68
C ARG A 79 7.89 -10.10 0.88
N PHE A 80 7.13 -9.89 -0.20
CA PHE A 80 6.49 -10.97 -0.94
C PHE A 80 6.86 -10.97 -2.43
N SER A 81 7.99 -10.33 -2.78
CA SER A 81 8.53 -10.27 -4.15
C SER A 81 7.52 -9.78 -5.20
N GLY A 82 6.64 -8.87 -4.80
CA GLY A 82 5.63 -8.29 -5.68
C GLY A 82 6.23 -7.28 -6.66
N VAL A 83 5.41 -6.83 -7.60
CA VAL A 83 5.75 -5.79 -8.59
C VAL A 83 4.64 -4.75 -8.62
N TRP A 84 5.02 -3.48 -8.64
CA TRP A 84 4.05 -2.39 -8.80
C TRP A 84 3.33 -2.49 -10.13
N VAL A 85 2.01 -2.35 -10.10
CA VAL A 85 1.17 -2.29 -11.29
C VAL A 85 0.20 -1.12 -11.18
N LYS A 86 -0.10 -0.51 -12.32
CA LYS A 86 -1.26 0.37 -12.44
C LYS A 86 -2.52 -0.49 -12.59
N LEU A 87 -3.58 -0.05 -11.96
CA LEU A 87 -4.89 -0.65 -12.08
C LEU A 87 -5.75 0.31 -12.88
N GLU A 88 -6.29 -0.19 -13.99
CA GLU A 88 -7.23 0.58 -14.78
C GLU A 88 -8.48 0.89 -13.94
N PRO A 89 -9.14 2.05 -14.12
CA PRO A 89 -10.31 2.44 -13.34
C PRO A 89 -11.40 1.36 -13.26
N GLU A 90 -11.60 0.59 -14.33
CA GLU A 90 -12.58 -0.49 -14.39
C GLU A 90 -12.23 -1.64 -13.41
N MET A 91 -10.94 -1.87 -13.14
CA MET A 91 -10.47 -2.89 -12.20
C MET A 91 -10.73 -2.52 -10.74
N ILE A 92 -10.89 -1.22 -10.46
CA ILE A 92 -11.21 -0.69 -9.12
C ILE A 92 -12.67 -0.28 -8.99
N GLY A 93 -13.52 -0.67 -9.96
CA GLY A 93 -14.96 -0.46 -9.92
C GLY A 93 -15.43 0.92 -10.39
N ASP A 94 -14.55 1.75 -10.95
CA ASP A 94 -14.95 2.99 -11.60
C ASP A 94 -15.22 2.79 -13.09
N THR A 95 -16.51 2.81 -13.45
CA THR A 95 -16.95 2.73 -14.84
C THR A 95 -17.09 4.11 -15.50
N SER A 96 -16.81 5.20 -14.78
CA SER A 96 -16.96 6.57 -15.29
C SER A 96 -15.77 7.02 -16.15
N GLY A 97 -14.65 6.31 -16.09
CA GLY A 97 -13.42 6.60 -16.84
C GLY A 97 -12.71 7.89 -16.41
N ASN A 98 -13.13 8.49 -15.29
CA ASN A 98 -12.62 9.78 -14.80
C ASN A 98 -11.80 9.66 -13.51
N ALA A 99 -11.81 8.52 -12.82
CA ALA A 99 -10.94 8.32 -11.67
C ALA A 99 -9.48 8.11 -12.10
N PRO A 100 -8.52 8.58 -11.28
CA PRO A 100 -7.12 8.21 -11.47
C PRO A 100 -6.95 6.68 -11.36
N SER A 101 -6.03 6.13 -12.14
CA SER A 101 -5.65 4.72 -12.06
C SER A 101 -5.29 4.34 -10.61
N GLY A 102 -5.79 3.19 -10.16
CA GLY A 102 -5.40 2.63 -8.87
C GLY A 102 -3.95 2.12 -8.90
N LEU A 103 -3.40 1.85 -7.71
CA LEU A 103 -2.09 1.22 -7.56
C LEU A 103 -2.27 -0.15 -6.93
N GLY A 104 -1.54 -1.13 -7.45
CA GLY A 104 -1.53 -2.49 -6.92
C GLY A 104 -0.13 -3.08 -6.86
N ILE A 105 -0.02 -4.16 -6.12
CA ILE A 105 1.14 -5.06 -6.12
C ILE A 105 0.70 -6.38 -6.71
N LYS A 106 1.27 -6.73 -7.86
CA LYS A 106 1.06 -8.03 -8.51
C LYS A 106 2.14 -9.01 -8.07
N TYR A 107 1.74 -10.22 -7.70
CA TYR A 107 2.65 -11.32 -7.35
C TYR A 107 2.87 -12.21 -8.57
N PRO A 108 4.09 -12.30 -9.12
CA PRO A 108 4.34 -13.05 -10.35
C PRO A 108 3.98 -14.54 -10.26
N GLU A 109 4.19 -15.16 -9.10
CA GLU A 109 3.99 -16.60 -8.90
C GLU A 109 2.51 -16.98 -8.81
N SER A 110 1.71 -16.24 -8.03
CA SER A 110 0.28 -16.54 -7.84
C SER A 110 -0.64 -15.80 -8.83
N GLY A 111 -0.13 -14.77 -9.52
CA GLY A 111 -0.92 -13.88 -10.37
C GLY A 111 -1.88 -12.96 -9.60
N THR A 112 -1.92 -13.06 -8.27
CA THR A 112 -2.79 -12.26 -7.40
C THR A 112 -2.34 -10.80 -7.39
N ILE A 113 -3.27 -9.88 -7.16
CA ILE A 113 -3.01 -8.45 -7.05
C ILE A 113 -3.60 -7.95 -5.73
N ASP A 114 -2.75 -7.37 -4.88
CA ASP A 114 -3.20 -6.57 -3.75
C ASP A 114 -3.40 -5.12 -4.20
N VAL A 115 -4.61 -4.60 -4.01
CA VAL A 115 -5.00 -3.23 -4.38
C VAL A 115 -4.58 -2.27 -3.29
N VAL A 116 -3.41 -1.64 -3.44
CA VAL A 116 -2.79 -0.75 -2.44
C VAL A 116 -3.67 0.45 -2.12
N SER A 117 -4.29 1.05 -3.13
CA SER A 117 -5.21 2.20 -2.96
C SER A 117 -6.44 1.88 -2.11
N SER A 118 -6.77 0.60 -1.90
CA SER A 118 -7.88 0.16 -1.04
C SER A 118 -7.47 -0.06 0.41
N LEU A 119 -6.17 -0.12 0.73
CA LEU A 119 -5.70 -0.46 2.08
C LEU A 119 -6.06 0.60 3.13
N LEU A 120 -6.08 1.88 2.77
CA LEU A 120 -6.49 2.95 3.68
C LEU A 120 -8.01 2.93 3.91
N PRO A 121 -8.88 2.96 2.88
CA PRO A 121 -10.32 2.89 3.07
C PRO A 121 -10.76 1.66 3.87
N LEU A 122 -10.14 0.50 3.61
CA LEU A 122 -10.47 -0.74 4.31
C LEU A 122 -10.02 -0.71 5.78
N ALA A 123 -8.89 -0.08 6.11
CA ALA A 123 -8.48 0.11 7.50
C ALA A 123 -9.46 1.00 8.27
N PHE A 124 -9.94 2.09 7.68
CA PHE A 124 -11.00 2.92 8.28
C PHE A 124 -12.30 2.15 8.45
N HIS A 125 -12.70 1.36 7.45
CA HIS A 125 -13.92 0.55 7.52
C HIS A 125 -13.82 -0.52 8.62
N ALA A 126 -12.67 -1.16 8.75
CA ALA A 126 -12.43 -2.19 9.76
C ALA A 126 -12.30 -1.59 11.17
N GLY A 127 -11.61 -0.44 11.31
CA GLY A 127 -11.45 0.28 12.57
C GLY A 127 -10.70 -0.49 13.65
N THR A 128 -9.88 -1.49 13.28
CA THR A 128 -9.28 -2.43 14.23
C THR A 128 -7.88 -2.02 14.70
N GLY A 129 -7.17 -1.21 13.91
CA GLY A 129 -5.77 -0.89 14.16
C GLY A 129 -4.82 -2.08 13.96
N ILE A 130 -5.29 -3.14 13.32
CA ILE A 130 -4.51 -4.33 12.98
C ILE A 130 -4.75 -4.82 11.55
N TRP A 131 -5.61 -4.14 10.79
CA TRP A 131 -6.04 -4.54 9.46
C TRP A 131 -4.85 -4.77 8.52
N TRP A 132 -3.88 -3.85 8.47
CA TRP A 132 -2.72 -3.96 7.60
C TRP A 132 -1.84 -5.15 7.93
N SER A 133 -1.61 -5.43 9.22
CA SER A 133 -0.82 -6.62 9.59
C SER A 133 -1.54 -7.92 9.22
N SER A 134 -2.87 -7.95 9.37
CA SER A 134 -3.69 -9.08 8.92
C SER A 134 -3.68 -9.23 7.41
N SER A 135 -3.79 -8.13 6.64
CA SER A 135 -3.66 -8.17 5.18
C SER A 135 -2.29 -8.71 4.76
N PHE A 136 -1.21 -8.26 5.37
CA PHE A 136 0.15 -8.77 5.08
C PHE A 136 0.28 -10.26 5.39
N GLN A 137 -0.34 -10.77 6.46
CA GLN A 137 -0.36 -12.20 6.77
C GLN A 137 -1.16 -13.01 5.74
N VAL A 138 -2.28 -12.47 5.27
CA VAL A 138 -3.08 -13.10 4.22
C VAL A 138 -2.30 -13.14 2.90
N THR A 139 -1.66 -12.02 2.53
CA THR A 139 -0.78 -11.97 1.36
C THR A 139 0.37 -12.97 1.49
N GLU A 140 0.99 -13.10 2.65
CA GLU A 140 2.05 -14.08 2.90
C GLU A 140 1.58 -15.52 2.62
N HIS A 141 0.32 -15.83 2.92
CA HIS A 141 -0.26 -17.12 2.60
C HIS A 141 -0.41 -17.33 1.09
N PHE A 142 -0.96 -16.35 0.36
CA PHE A 142 -1.26 -16.49 -1.08
C PHE A 142 -0.08 -16.26 -2.01
N ALA A 143 0.87 -15.40 -1.63
CA ALA A 143 2.05 -15.09 -2.42
C ALA A 143 3.09 -16.21 -2.37
N ASN A 144 3.16 -16.96 -1.26
CA ASN A 144 4.11 -18.07 -1.07
C ASN A 144 3.55 -19.44 -1.46
N THR A 145 2.23 -19.58 -1.65
CA THR A 145 1.64 -20.81 -2.17
C THR A 145 1.69 -20.81 -3.70
N GLY A 146 2.85 -21.14 -4.26
CA GLY A 146 2.98 -21.58 -5.67
C GLY A 146 2.37 -22.97 -5.92
N GLU A 147 1.44 -23.44 -5.10
CA GLU A 147 0.81 -24.76 -5.22
C GLU A 147 -0.59 -24.63 -5.85
N PHE A 148 -0.61 -24.49 -7.17
CA PHE A 148 -1.63 -25.15 -7.98
C PHE A 148 -0.92 -26.15 -8.88
N GLY A 149 -0.86 -27.40 -8.42
CA GLY A 149 -0.70 -28.57 -9.28
C GLY A 149 -2.02 -28.94 -9.95
#